data_AF-A0A6J5C2L7-F1
#
_entry.id   AF-A0A6J5C2L7-F1
#
_cell.length_a   1.000
_cell.length_b   1.000
_cell.length_c   1.000
_cell.angle_alpha   90.00
_cell.angle_beta   90.00
_cell.angle_gamma   90.00
#
_symmetry.space_group_name_H-M   'P 1'
#
loop_
_entity.id
_entity.type
_entity.pdbx_description
1 polymer ?
#
loop_
_entity_poly.entity_id
_entity_poly.type
_entity_poly.pdbx_seq_one_letter_code
_entity_poly.pdbx_strand_id
1 'polypeptide(L)' 'MLNTSRKFVVAGLTAVAMSLASNPSFAQEIVKIGVSAPLTGAGAANGKDIENGVRLAIEEANAQHRSWAGRKCASS' A
#
# COMPACT_ATOMS: atom_id res chain seq x y z
N MET A 1 1.59 -42.64 -26.25
CA MET A 1 1.48 -42.48 -24.78
C MET A 1 2.70 -41.71 -24.28
N LEU A 2 2.56 -40.45 -23.84
CA LEU A 2 3.72 -39.67 -23.37
C LEU A 2 4.24 -40.24 -22.04
N ASN A 3 5.51 -40.62 -22.05
CA ASN A 3 6.28 -41.22 -20.96
C ASN A 3 6.12 -40.44 -19.64
N THR A 4 5.62 -41.10 -18.60
CA THR A 4 5.28 -40.52 -17.28
C THR A 4 6.48 -39.79 -16.66
N SER A 5 7.70 -40.25 -16.91
CA SER A 5 8.95 -39.62 -16.47
C SER A 5 9.17 -38.21 -17.03
N ARG A 6 8.73 -37.93 -18.26
CA ARG A 6 8.83 -36.58 -18.86
C ARG A 6 7.85 -35.61 -18.20
N LYS A 7 6.69 -36.10 -17.75
CA LYS A 7 5.69 -35.28 -17.03
C LYS A 7 6.22 -34.84 -15.67
N PHE A 8 6.94 -35.71 -14.96
CA PHE A 8 7.58 -35.38 -13.68
C PHE A 8 8.70 -34.34 -13.82
N VAL A 9 9.54 -34.46 -14.85
CA VAL A 9 10.61 -33.46 -15.11
C VAL A 9 10.03 -32.10 -15.45
N VAL A 10 8.99 -32.05 -16.30
CA VAL A 10 8.33 -30.78 -16.66
C VAL A 10 7.63 -30.17 -15.44
N ALA A 11 6.92 -30.97 -14.64
CA ALA A 11 6.24 -30.50 -13.42
C ALA A 11 7.24 -29.96 -12.37
N GLY A 12 8.39 -30.62 -12.21
CA GLY A 12 9.45 -30.14 -11.32
C GLY A 12 10.05 -28.82 -11.78
N LEU A 13 10.30 -28.66 -13.08
CA LEU A 13 10.84 -27.43 -13.65
C LEU A 13 9.86 -26.25 -13.48
N THR A 14 8.56 -26.48 -13.70
CA THR A 14 7.54 -25.44 -13.53
C THR A 14 7.38 -25.02 -12.08
N ALA A 15 7.49 -25.96 -11.13
CA ALA A 15 7.40 -25.64 -9.70
C ALA A 15 8.55 -24.73 -9.24
N VAL A 16 9.78 -25.03 -9.67
CA VAL A 16 10.96 -24.20 -9.36
C VAL A 16 10.85 -22.81 -9.98
N ALA A 17 10.38 -22.71 -11.22
CA ALA A 17 10.17 -21.42 -11.89
C ALA A 17 9.16 -20.52 -11.15
N MET A 18 8.08 -21.10 -10.61
CA MET A 18 7.07 -20.34 -9.86
C MET A 18 7.59 -19.87 -8.49
N SER A 19 8.44 -20.66 -7.81
CA SER A 19 9.06 -20.24 -6.55
C SER A 19 10.01 -19.05 -6.74
N LEU A 20 10.76 -19.02 -7.84
CA LEU A 20 11.67 -17.91 -8.19
C LEU A 20 10.92 -16.63 -8.60
N ALA A 21 9.66 -16.72 -9.02
CA ALA A 21 8.83 -15.58 -9.38
C ALA A 21 8.11 -14.94 -8.17
N SER A 22 8.28 -15.47 -6.96
CA SER A 22 7.72 -14.88 -5.76
C SER A 22 8.47 -13.59 -5.39
N ASN A 23 7.84 -12.44 -5.65
CA ASN A 23 8.35 -11.16 -5.16
C ASN A 23 8.05 -11.04 -3.65
N PRO A 24 9.00 -10.55 -2.84
CA PRO A 24 8.71 -10.24 -1.45
C PRO A 24 7.61 -9.18 -1.37
N SER A 25 6.50 -9.54 -0.72
CA SER A 25 5.46 -8.57 -0.37
C SER A 25 5.99 -7.73 0.79
N PHE A 26 6.47 -6.51 0.51
CA PHE A 26 6.74 -5.54 1.57
C PHE A 26 5.40 -5.18 2.22
N ALA A 27 5.23 -5.55 3.49
CA ALA A 27 4.09 -5.12 4.29
C ALA A 27 3.93 -3.61 4.16
N GLN A 28 2.70 -3.14 3.89
CA GLN A 28 2.43 -1.72 3.66
C GLN A 28 2.71 -0.93 4.94
N GLU A 29 3.92 -0.39 5.05
CA GLU A 29 4.29 0.49 6.13
C GLU A 29 3.50 1.80 5.97
N ILE A 30 2.80 2.22 7.02
CA ILE A 30 1.88 3.36 6.99
C ILE A 30 2.64 4.62 7.43
N VAL A 31 2.75 5.61 6.55
CA VAL A 31 3.34 6.91 6.90
C VAL A 31 2.27 7.75 7.60
N LYS A 32 2.51 8.07 8.88
CA LYS A 32 1.60 8.92 9.67
C LYS A 32 1.86 10.40 9.39
N ILE A 33 0.82 11.13 9.03
CA ILE A 33 0.84 12.56 8.78
C ILE A 33 0.12 13.25 9.94
N GLY A 34 0.87 14.01 10.73
CA GLY A 34 0.34 14.83 11.83
C GLY A 34 -0.02 16.24 11.38
N VAL A 35 -1.17 16.74 11.82
CA VAL A 35 -1.67 18.08 11.50
C VAL A 35 -1.89 18.83 12.81
N SER A 36 -1.24 19.98 12.97
CA SER A 36 -1.46 20.87 14.11
C SER A 36 -2.44 21.96 13.71
N ALA A 37 -3.70 21.84 14.14
CA ALA A 37 -4.72 22.85 13.95
C ALA A 37 -5.64 22.92 15.17
N PRO A 38 -6.14 24.11 15.56
CA PRO A 38 -7.04 24.25 16.70
C PRO A 38 -8.41 23.65 16.34
N LEU A 39 -8.75 22.51 16.94
CA LEU A 39 -10.05 21.85 16.72
C LEU A 39 -11.14 22.35 17.68
N THR A 40 -10.80 23.28 18.57
CA THR A 40 -11.69 23.82 19.60
C THR A 40 -11.48 25.34 19.77
N GLY A 41 -12.46 26.02 20.36
CA GLY A 41 -12.43 27.48 20.54
C GLY A 41 -12.75 28.28 19.27
N ALA A 42 -12.37 29.56 19.24
CA ALA A 42 -12.70 30.48 18.14
C ALA A 42 -12.12 30.06 16.77
N GLY A 43 -11.03 29.28 16.76
CA GLY A 43 -10.39 28.78 15.54
C GLY A 43 -10.88 27.40 15.07
N ALA A 44 -11.85 26.79 15.76
CA ALA A 44 -12.27 25.40 15.54
C ALA A 44 -12.77 25.12 14.12
N ALA A 45 -13.51 26.06 13.52
CA ALA A 45 -14.03 25.92 12.17
C ALA A 45 -12.89 25.75 11.16
N ASN A 46 -11.91 26.65 11.21
CA ASN A 46 -10.73 26.58 10.36
C ASN A 46 -9.92 25.30 10.61
N GLY A 47 -9.78 24.87 11.87
CA GLY A 47 -9.09 23.62 12.19
C GLY A 47 -9.78 22.38 11.66
N LYS A 48 -11.12 22.35 11.68
CA LYS A 48 -11.92 21.27 11.08
C LYS A 48 -11.79 21.23 9.56
N ASP A 49 -11.75 22.38 8.90
CA ASP A 49 -11.54 22.45 7.45
C ASP A 49 -10.15 21.93 7.07
N ILE A 50 -9.12 22.24 7.87
CA ILE A 50 -7.76 21.74 7.67
C ILE A 50 -7.68 20.22 7.88
N GLU A 51 -8.27 19.69 8.95
CA GLU A 51 -8.34 18.24 9.22
C GLU A 51 -8.99 17.49 8.06
N ASN A 52 -10.15 17.97 7.61
CA ASN A 52 -10.87 17.39 6.48
C ASN A 52 -10.06 17.49 5.19
N GLY A 53 -9.41 18.62 4.93
CA GLY A 53 -8.55 18.81 3.77
C GLY A 53 -7.36 17.84 3.72
N VAL A 54 -6.70 17.61 4.86
CA VAL A 54 -5.60 16.63 4.95
C VAL A 54 -6.12 15.21 4.74
N ARG A 55 -7.27 14.87 5.32
CA ARG A 55 -7.90 13.56 5.10
C ARG A 55 -8.18 13.31 3.62
N LEU A 56 -8.77 14.28 2.92
CA LEU A 56 -9.04 14.21 1.48
C LEU A 56 -7.76 14.12 0.65
N ALA A 57 -6.73 14.90 0.98
CA ALA A 57 -5.45 14.86 0.28
C ALA A 57 -4.75 13.49 0.42
N ILE A 58 -4.86 12.85 1.58
CA ILE A 58 -4.32 11.51 1.81
C ILE A 58 -5.13 10.45 1.07
N GLU A 59 -6.46 10.56 1.07
CA GLU A 59 -7.33 9.67 0.29
C GLU A 59 -7.02 9.76 -1.21
N GLU A 60 -6.90 10.97 -1.75
CA GLU A 60 -6.55 11.19 -3.16
C GLU A 60 -5.14 10.67 -3.50
N ALA A 61 -4.14 10.93 -2.64
CA ALA A 61 -2.78 10.42 -2.86
C ALA A 61 -2.72 8.89 -2.86
N ASN A 62 -3.47 8.24 -1.97
CA ASN A 62 -3.59 6.79 -1.93
C ASN A 62 -4.37 6.22 -3.13
N ALA A 63 -5.40 6.93 -3.62
CA ALA A 63 -6.20 6.55 -4.78
C ALA A 63 -5.42 6.66 -6.11
N GLN A 64 -4.57 7.67 -6.24
CA GLN A 64 -3.68 7.86 -7.39
C GLN A 64 -2.49 6.88 -7.42
N HIS A 65 -2.44 5.90 -6.51
CA HIS A 65 -1.26 5.05 -6.28
C HIS A 65 0.04 5.85 -6.06
N ARG A 66 -0.08 7.13 -5.65
CA ARG A 66 1.07 7.99 -5.39
C ARG A 66 1.60 7.67 -4.00
N SER A 67 2.35 6.58 -3.96
CA SER A 67 2.96 6.07 -2.74
C SER A 67 4.18 6.92 -2.38
N TRP A 68 4.27 7.35 -1.12
CA TRP A 68 5.47 8.03 -0.63
C TRP A 68 6.52 6.95 -0.33
N ALA A 69 7.54 6.85 -1.17
CA ALA A 69 8.57 5.79 -1.09
C ALA A 69 7.98 4.35 -1.11
N GLY A 70 6.91 4.11 -1.90
CA GLY A 70 6.28 2.78 -1.98
C GLY A 70 5.22 2.51 -0.89
N ARG A 71 4.94 3.50 -0.03
CA ARG A 71 4.02 3.37 1.12
C ARG A 71 2.76 4.20 1.01
N LYS A 72 1.69 3.75 1.68
CA LYS A 72 0.43 4.50 1.84
C LYS A 72 0.55 5.48 3.01
N CYS A 73 -0.14 6.62 2.89
CA CYS A 73 -0.19 7.64 3.93
C CYS A 73 -1.46 7.50 4.77
N ALA A 74 -1.43 7.87 6.05
CA ALA A 74 -2.59 7.96 6.93
C ALA A 74 -2.53 9.24 7.79
N SER A 75 -3.66 9.91 8.00
CA SER A 75 -3.76 11.00 8.96
C SER A 75 -3.83 10.44 10.38
N SER A 76 -3.04 11.01 11.30
CA SER A 76 -3.10 10.71 12.74
C SER A 76 -3.91 11.73 13.50
#